data_AF-K0Z1Y7-F1
#
_entry.id   AF-K0Z1Y7-F1
#
_cell.length_a   1.000
_cell.length_b   1.000
_cell.length_c   1.000
_cell.angle_alpha   90.00
_cell.angle_beta   90.00
_cell.angle_gamma   90.00
#
_symmetry.space_group_name_H-M   'P 1'
#
loop_
_entity.id
_entity.type
_entity.pdbx_description
1 polymer ?
#
loop_
_entity_poly.entity_id
_entity_poly.type
_entity_poly.pdbx_seq_one_letter_code
_entity_poly.pdbx_strand_id
1 'polypeptide(L)'
;VYDRQGYLTLTLPVSEHQIITAKLLGGLVWSILGYIVFILSILIIIFLTPIEKDFTALYNFISPYLSYGWLYALSLFVGSIAWILSIYLSISIGQLFNEYRTAMGILAYIVISIVIGYITFFLRVDNDYNVMASTEILRDLFLSAIYYLGTYYILKNKVNLQ
;
A
#
# COMPACT_ATOMS: atom_id res chain seq x y z
N VAL A 1 34.60 -6.03 12.62
CA VAL A 1 34.06 -6.82 11.47
C VAL A 1 32.71 -7.44 11.85
N TYR A 2 31.77 -6.66 12.41
CA TYR A 2 30.40 -7.08 12.76
C TYR A 2 29.48 -5.86 12.78
N ASP A 3 29.41 -5.14 11.67
CA ASP A 3 28.62 -3.91 11.54
C ASP A 3 27.54 -4.04 10.46
N ARG A 4 26.98 -5.25 10.31
CA ARG A 4 25.89 -5.52 9.37
C ARG A 4 24.62 -5.80 10.17
N GLN A 5 23.70 -4.84 10.14
CA GLN A 5 22.39 -4.90 10.80
C GLN A 5 21.54 -6.14 10.42
N GLY A 6 21.88 -6.83 9.33
CA GLY A 6 21.28 -8.13 8.96
C GLY A 6 21.65 -9.28 9.88
N TYR A 7 22.79 -9.23 10.59
CA TYR A 7 23.24 -10.34 11.43
C TYR A 7 22.32 -10.54 12.65
N LEU A 8 21.82 -9.45 13.26
CA LEU A 8 20.96 -9.49 14.45
C LEU A 8 19.49 -9.88 14.15
N THR A 9 19.05 -9.76 12.91
CA THR A 9 17.68 -10.18 12.51
C THR A 9 17.60 -11.65 12.13
N LEU A 10 18.74 -12.31 11.88
CA LEU A 10 18.83 -13.70 11.44
C LEU A 10 19.38 -14.67 12.50
N THR A 11 19.68 -14.17 13.71
CA THR A 11 20.07 -15.00 14.86
C THR A 11 18.91 -15.36 15.78
N LEU A 12 17.72 -14.79 15.57
CA LEU A 12 16.48 -15.23 16.23
C LEU A 12 15.75 -16.19 15.28
N PRO A 13 15.21 -17.33 15.75
CA PRO A 13 14.53 -18.33 14.91
C PRO A 13 13.15 -17.80 14.51
N VAL A 14 13.12 -16.77 13.68
CA VAL A 14 11.92 -16.11 13.19
C VAL A 14 11.84 -16.39 11.71
N SER A 15 10.73 -17.03 11.30
CA SER A 15 10.49 -17.34 9.88
C SER A 15 10.39 -16.06 9.05
N GLU A 16 10.81 -16.11 7.79
CA GLU A 16 10.75 -14.97 6.87
C GLU A 16 9.31 -14.46 6.72
N HIS A 17 8.34 -15.39 6.80
CA HIS A 17 6.91 -15.07 6.82
C HIS A 17 6.52 -14.17 7.99
N GLN A 18 7.01 -14.43 9.21
CA GLN A 18 6.73 -13.62 10.39
C GLN A 18 7.34 -12.22 10.29
N ILE A 19 8.51 -12.09 9.68
CA ILE A 19 9.13 -10.77 9.47
C ILE A 19 8.31 -9.93 8.50
N ILE A 20 7.90 -10.53 7.38
CA ILE A 20 7.10 -9.83 6.36
C ILE A 20 5.74 -9.43 6.94
N THR A 21 5.05 -10.33 7.64
CA THR A 21 3.74 -10.04 8.23
C THR A 21 3.82 -9.01 9.35
N ALA A 22 4.83 -9.05 10.21
CA ALA A 22 5.02 -8.06 11.26
C ALA A 22 5.25 -6.64 10.69
N LYS A 23 6.05 -6.53 9.62
CA LYS A 23 6.28 -5.25 8.92
C LYS A 23 5.02 -4.74 8.24
N LEU A 24 4.28 -5.63 7.58
CA LEU A 24 3.00 -5.32 6.97
C LEU A 24 2.01 -4.77 8.01
N LEU A 25 1.87 -5.44 9.16
CA LEU A 25 1.00 -4.97 10.25
C LEU A 25 1.42 -3.60 10.78
N GLY A 26 2.73 -3.37 10.98
CA GLY A 26 3.24 -2.06 11.39
C GLY A 26 2.92 -0.95 10.38
N GLY A 27 3.08 -1.24 9.09
CA GLY A 27 2.69 -0.32 8.02
C GLY A 27 1.18 -0.06 7.99
N LEU A 28 0.36 -1.09 8.23
CA LEU A 28 -1.09 -0.94 8.27
C LEU A 28 -1.55 -0.04 9.42
N VAL A 29 -1.00 -0.22 10.62
CA VAL A 29 -1.32 0.66 11.77
C VAL A 29 -1.01 2.12 11.43
N TRP A 30 0.15 2.38 10.83
CA TRP A 30 0.51 3.73 10.39
C TRP A 30 -0.42 4.28 9.31
N SER A 31 -0.85 3.44 8.35
CA SER A 31 -1.79 3.86 7.31
C SER A 31 -3.17 4.22 7.88
N ILE A 32 -3.69 3.44 8.83
CA ILE A 32 -4.98 3.68 9.50
C ILE A 32 -4.92 4.99 10.28
N LEU A 33 -3.84 5.22 11.05
CA LEU A 33 -3.62 6.49 11.74
C LEU A 33 -3.58 7.66 10.75
N GLY A 34 -2.93 7.48 9.60
CA GLY A 34 -2.91 8.47 8.52
C GLY A 34 -4.31 8.82 8.00
N TYR A 35 -5.17 7.82 7.75
CA TYR A 35 -6.55 8.04 7.32
C TYR A 35 -7.38 8.79 8.37
N ILE A 36 -7.21 8.47 9.66
CA ILE A 36 -7.89 9.17 10.75
C ILE A 36 -7.46 10.64 10.78
N VAL A 37 -6.15 10.90 10.72
CA VAL A 37 -5.60 12.27 10.71
C VAL A 37 -6.09 13.04 9.49
N PHE A 38 -6.18 12.40 8.32
CA PHE A 38 -6.70 13.02 7.09
C PHE A 38 -8.17 13.44 7.23
N ILE A 39 -9.03 12.56 7.75
CA ILE A 39 -10.44 12.88 7.99
C ILE A 39 -10.56 14.02 9.00
N LEU A 40 -9.80 13.98 10.10
CA LEU A 40 -9.77 15.06 11.08
C LEU A 40 -9.32 16.39 10.47
N SER A 41 -8.30 16.37 9.60
CA SER A 41 -7.82 17.57 8.91
C SER A 41 -8.92 18.20 8.04
N ILE A 42 -9.65 17.39 7.26
CA ILE A 42 -10.78 17.88 6.45
C ILE A 42 -11.87 18.48 7.35
N LEU A 43 -12.22 17.80 8.45
CA LEU A 43 -13.23 18.31 9.39
C LEU A 43 -12.82 19.67 9.97
N ILE A 44 -11.57 19.81 10.40
CA ILE A 44 -11.06 21.08 10.92
C ILE A 44 -11.18 22.19 9.87
N ILE A 45 -10.80 21.94 8.62
CA ILE A 45 -10.92 22.92 7.53
C ILE A 45 -12.37 23.36 7.34
N ILE A 46 -13.31 22.42 7.29
CA ILE A 46 -14.75 22.71 7.14
C ILE A 46 -15.28 23.54 8.32
N PHE A 47 -14.86 23.22 9.55
CA PHE A 47 -15.30 23.95 10.74
C PHE A 47 -14.76 25.38 10.79
N LEU A 48 -13.52 25.60 10.35
CA LEU A 48 -12.82 26.89 10.42
C LEU A 48 -13.17 27.84 9.25
N THR A 49 -13.73 27.30 8.16
CA THR A 49 -14.07 28.09 6.97
C THR A 49 -15.35 28.92 7.20
N PRO A 50 -15.31 30.26 7.03
CA PRO A 50 -16.43 31.16 7.33
C PRO A 50 -17.49 31.26 6.20
N ILE A 51 -17.53 30.29 5.29
CA ILE A 51 -18.53 30.23 4.21
C ILE A 51 -19.86 29.80 4.82
N GLU A 52 -20.99 30.28 4.28
CA GLU A 52 -22.31 29.74 4.64
C GLU A 52 -22.27 28.22 4.49
N LYS A 53 -22.45 27.52 5.61
CA LYS A 53 -22.31 26.07 5.67
C LYS A 53 -23.49 25.46 4.94
N ASP A 54 -23.34 25.26 3.64
CA ASP A 54 -24.31 24.57 2.82
C ASP A 54 -24.23 23.07 3.12
N PHE A 55 -24.85 22.70 4.25
CA PHE A 55 -24.95 21.31 4.70
C PHE A 55 -25.65 20.43 3.67
N THR A 56 -26.48 21.01 2.79
CA THR A 56 -27.16 20.30 1.71
C THR A 56 -26.18 19.92 0.60
N ALA A 57 -25.27 20.81 0.20
CA ALA A 57 -24.20 20.48 -0.74
C ALA A 57 -23.26 19.39 -0.18
N LEU A 58 -22.92 19.48 1.11
CA LEU A 58 -22.08 18.48 1.78
C LEU A 58 -22.78 17.13 1.90
N TYR A 59 -24.08 17.12 2.23
CA TYR A 59 -24.89 15.90 2.26
C TYR A 59 -25.00 15.28 0.88
N ASN A 60 -25.26 16.05 -0.18
CA ASN A 60 -25.31 15.55 -1.55
C ASN A 60 -23.96 15.00 -2.04
N PHE A 61 -22.85 15.56 -1.56
CA PHE A 61 -21.52 15.05 -1.84
C PHE A 61 -21.25 13.70 -1.15
N ILE A 62 -21.69 13.52 0.10
CA ILE A 62 -21.41 12.32 0.89
C ILE A 62 -22.45 11.21 0.66
N SER A 63 -23.70 11.57 0.36
CA SER A 63 -24.84 10.66 0.19
C SER A 63 -24.57 9.48 -0.77
N PRO A 64 -23.98 9.68 -1.96
CA PRO A 64 -23.62 8.57 -2.85
C PRO A 64 -22.64 7.57 -2.21
N TYR A 65 -21.74 8.06 -1.36
CA TYR A 65 -20.75 7.24 -0.65
C TYR A 65 -21.30 6.64 0.65
N LEU A 66 -22.45 7.07 1.17
CA LEU A 66 -23.04 6.47 2.37
C LEU A 66 -23.67 5.09 2.10
N SER A 67 -24.31 4.92 0.93
CA SER A 67 -24.95 3.66 0.56
C SER A 67 -23.94 2.53 0.29
N TYR A 68 -22.80 2.87 -0.32
CA TYR A 68 -21.76 1.90 -0.72
C TYR A 68 -20.40 2.14 -0.06
N GLY A 69 -20.37 2.96 1.00
CA GLY A 69 -19.12 3.39 1.65
C GLY A 69 -18.31 2.26 2.25
N TRP A 70 -18.96 1.16 2.63
CA TRP A 70 -18.28 -0.03 3.14
C TRP A 70 -17.42 -0.72 2.06
N LEU A 71 -17.88 -0.76 0.80
CA LEU A 71 -17.13 -1.32 -0.33
C LEU A 71 -15.89 -0.48 -0.62
N TYR A 72 -16.05 0.85 -0.59
CA TYR A 72 -14.95 1.78 -0.79
C TYR A 72 -13.95 1.76 0.36
N ALA A 73 -14.43 1.66 1.61
CA ALA A 73 -13.55 1.48 2.76
C ALA A 73 -12.75 0.17 2.65
N LEU A 74 -13.37 -0.89 2.13
CA LEU A 74 -12.72 -2.17 1.90
C LEU A 74 -11.70 -2.09 0.74
N SER A 75 -12.02 -1.40 -0.36
CA SER A 75 -11.07 -1.19 -1.46
C SER A 75 -9.86 -0.38 -1.01
N LEU A 76 -10.06 0.69 -0.24
CA LEU A 76 -8.97 1.47 0.37
C LEU A 76 -8.09 0.62 1.29
N PHE A 77 -8.71 -0.23 2.12
CA PHE A 77 -7.97 -1.10 3.03
C PHE A 77 -7.12 -2.12 2.28
N VAL A 78 -7.70 -2.81 1.29
CA VAL A 78 -6.97 -3.80 0.45
C VAL A 78 -5.89 -3.10 -0.39
N GLY A 79 -6.19 -1.94 -0.96
CA GLY A 79 -5.24 -1.13 -1.72
C GLY A 79 -4.05 -0.68 -0.86
N SER A 80 -4.29 -0.35 0.41
CA SER A 80 -3.21 -0.03 1.37
C SER A 80 -2.26 -1.21 1.57
N ILE A 81 -2.81 -2.43 1.71
CA ILE A 81 -2.02 -3.67 1.83
C ILE A 81 -1.15 -3.87 0.59
N ALA A 82 -1.76 -3.78 -0.60
CA ALA A 82 -1.05 -3.95 -1.87
C ALA A 82 0.05 -2.89 -2.06
N TRP A 83 -0.22 -1.64 -1.69
CA TRP A 83 0.73 -0.53 -1.78
C TRP A 83 1.95 -0.73 -0.87
N ILE A 84 1.72 -1.10 0.40
CA ILE A 84 2.79 -1.41 1.36
C ILE A 84 3.65 -2.58 0.86
N LEU A 85 3.02 -3.64 0.34
CA LEU A 85 3.72 -4.80 -0.21
C LEU A 85 4.55 -4.44 -1.45
N SER A 86 4.06 -3.54 -2.31
CA SER A 86 4.81 -3.03 -3.47
C SER A 86 6.09 -2.30 -3.05
N ILE A 87 6.02 -1.50 -1.97
CA ILE A 87 7.21 -0.84 -1.39
C ILE A 87 8.20 -1.89 -0.89
N TYR A 88 7.74 -2.91 -0.15
CA TYR A 88 8.63 -3.95 0.34
C TYR A 88 9.27 -4.77 -0.78
N LEU A 89 8.52 -5.09 -1.84
CA LEU A 89 9.07 -5.75 -3.02
C LEU A 89 10.15 -4.91 -3.69
N SER A 90 9.91 -3.61 -3.83
CA SER A 90 10.89 -2.68 -4.41
C SER A 90 12.17 -2.59 -3.57
N ILE A 91 12.04 -2.57 -2.23
CA ILE A 91 13.18 -2.61 -1.30
C ILE A 91 13.95 -3.92 -1.46
N SER A 92 13.26 -5.07 -1.50
CA SER A 92 13.89 -6.38 -1.68
C SER A 92 14.62 -6.48 -3.02
N ILE A 93 14.06 -5.93 -4.11
CA ILE A 93 14.74 -5.85 -5.41
C ILE A 93 16.00 -4.98 -5.33
N GLY A 94 15.91 -3.82 -4.68
CA GLY A 94 17.08 -2.94 -4.50
C GLY A 94 18.22 -3.62 -3.74
N GLN A 95 17.91 -4.46 -2.75
CA GLN A 95 18.89 -5.20 -1.97
C GLN A 95 19.68 -6.26 -2.76
N LEU A 96 19.22 -6.65 -3.96
CA LEU A 96 19.95 -7.57 -4.84
C LEU A 96 21.24 -6.96 -5.40
N PHE A 97 21.36 -5.64 -5.43
CA PHE A 97 22.52 -4.91 -5.95
C PHE A 97 23.46 -4.53 -4.81
N ASN A 98 24.79 -4.49 -5.05
CA ASN A 98 25.75 -4.22 -3.97
C ASN A 98 26.12 -2.75 -3.81
N GLU A 99 26.29 -2.01 -4.91
CA GLU A 99 26.83 -0.64 -4.87
C GLU A 99 25.75 0.44 -4.73
N TYR A 100 24.53 0.21 -5.25
CA TYR A 100 23.46 1.23 -5.31
C TYR A 100 22.11 0.72 -4.80
N ARG A 101 22.11 0.05 -3.64
CA ARG A 101 20.91 -0.62 -3.06
C ARG A 101 19.67 0.26 -3.00
N THR A 102 19.83 1.47 -2.47
CA THR A 102 18.73 2.43 -2.27
C THR A 102 18.23 2.99 -3.60
N ALA A 103 19.15 3.42 -4.48
CA ALA A 103 18.80 3.95 -5.78
C ALA A 103 18.10 2.91 -6.68
N MET A 104 18.58 1.66 -6.68
CA MET A 104 17.95 0.57 -7.41
C MET A 104 16.57 0.21 -6.86
N GLY A 105 16.36 0.30 -5.54
CA GLY A 105 15.04 0.11 -4.94
C GLY A 105 14.04 1.20 -5.34
N ILE A 106 14.48 2.47 -5.38
CA ILE A 106 13.65 3.59 -5.85
C ILE A 106 13.30 3.40 -7.34
N LEU A 107 14.28 3.06 -8.17
CA LEU A 107 14.07 2.81 -9.59
C LEU A 107 13.07 1.65 -9.79
N ALA A 108 13.22 0.56 -9.04
CA ALA A 108 12.27 -0.56 -9.08
C ALA A 108 10.84 -0.11 -8.74
N TYR A 109 10.66 0.70 -7.68
CA TYR A 109 9.35 1.22 -7.31
C TYR A 109 8.73 2.07 -8.42
N ILE A 110 9.51 2.94 -9.07
CA ILE A 110 9.04 3.77 -10.19
C ILE A 110 8.59 2.89 -11.36
N VAL A 111 9.41 1.92 -11.76
CA VAL A 111 9.08 1.01 -12.87
C VAL A 111 7.82 0.21 -12.57
N ILE A 112 7.72 -0.37 -11.37
CA ILE A 112 6.54 -1.10 -10.92
C ILE A 112 5.30 -0.20 -10.94
N SER A 113 5.41 1.03 -10.43
CA SER A 113 4.31 2.00 -10.41
C SER A 113 3.83 2.38 -11.81
N ILE A 114 4.76 2.57 -12.76
CA ILE A 114 4.42 2.85 -14.17
C ILE A 114 3.68 1.67 -14.78
N VAL A 115 4.18 0.44 -14.61
CA VAL A 115 3.55 -0.77 -15.16
C VAL A 115 2.14 -0.96 -14.60
N ILE A 116 1.97 -0.83 -13.29
CA ILE A 116 0.66 -0.89 -12.63
C ILE A 116 -0.24 0.21 -13.16
N GLY A 117 0.26 1.44 -13.30
CA GLY A 117 -0.49 2.58 -13.83
C GLY A 117 -1.06 2.30 -15.22
N TYR A 118 -0.24 1.78 -16.13
CA TYR A 118 -0.71 1.34 -17.46
C TYR A 118 -1.78 0.25 -17.36
N ILE A 119 -1.57 -0.78 -16.53
CA ILE A 119 -2.55 -1.85 -16.33
C ILE A 119 -3.87 -1.29 -15.79
N THR A 120 -3.83 -0.35 -14.84
CA THR A 120 -5.05 0.30 -14.30
C THR A 120 -5.80 1.01 -15.40
N PHE A 121 -5.09 1.76 -16.24
CA PHE A 121 -5.68 2.55 -17.31
C PHE A 121 -6.38 1.68 -18.34
N PHE A 122 -5.78 0.56 -18.74
CA PHE A 122 -6.37 -0.37 -19.70
C PHE A 122 -7.53 -1.20 -19.13
N LEU A 123 -7.51 -1.52 -17.84
CA LEU A 123 -8.56 -2.32 -17.18
C LEU A 123 -9.69 -1.48 -16.59
N ARG A 124 -9.72 -0.18 -16.85
CA ARG A 124 -10.73 0.71 -16.28
C ARG A 124 -12.12 0.35 -16.81
N VAL A 125 -13.06 0.15 -15.89
CA VAL A 125 -14.47 -0.16 -16.17
C VAL A 125 -15.33 1.03 -15.74
N ASP A 126 -15.99 1.69 -16.69
CA ASP A 126 -16.79 2.92 -16.46
C ASP A 126 -18.30 2.66 -16.27
N ASN A 127 -18.70 1.41 -16.04
CA ASN A 127 -20.12 1.01 -16.06
C ASN A 127 -20.91 1.30 -14.77
N ASP A 128 -20.27 1.33 -13.59
CA ASP A 128 -20.90 1.64 -12.28
C ASP A 128 -19.85 1.76 -11.16
N TYR A 129 -20.12 2.53 -10.09
CA TYR A 129 -19.26 2.67 -8.91
C TYR A 129 -19.00 1.34 -8.19
N ASN A 130 -20.01 0.47 -8.08
CA ASN A 130 -19.87 -0.83 -7.42
C ASN A 130 -19.00 -1.79 -8.22
N VAL A 131 -19.17 -1.78 -9.55
CA VAL A 131 -18.35 -2.59 -10.46
C VAL A 131 -16.91 -2.08 -10.44
N MET A 132 -16.71 -0.76 -10.42
CA MET A 132 -15.38 -0.17 -10.28
C MET A 132 -14.69 -0.64 -8.99
N ALA A 133 -15.32 -0.42 -7.82
CA ALA A 133 -14.73 -0.79 -6.53
C ALA A 133 -14.45 -2.30 -6.40
N SER A 134 -15.34 -3.15 -6.91
CA SER A 134 -15.13 -4.61 -6.87
C SER A 134 -13.99 -5.07 -7.78
N THR A 135 -13.84 -4.47 -8.97
CA THR A 135 -12.71 -4.76 -9.86
C THR A 135 -11.38 -4.30 -9.26
N GLU A 136 -11.36 -3.15 -8.57
CA GLU A 136 -10.19 -2.66 -7.82
C GLU A 136 -9.79 -3.63 -6.70
N ILE A 137 -10.75 -4.08 -5.88
CA ILE A 137 -10.50 -5.04 -4.79
C ILE A 137 -9.90 -6.34 -5.33
N LEU A 138 -10.49 -6.91 -6.37
CA LEU A 138 -10.00 -8.17 -6.95
C LEU A 138 -8.58 -8.02 -7.50
N ARG A 139 -8.31 -6.90 -8.17
CA ARG A 139 -6.98 -6.60 -8.70
C ARG A 139 -5.96 -6.43 -7.58
N ASP A 140 -6.27 -5.65 -6.55
CA ASP A 140 -5.35 -5.37 -5.46
C ASP A 140 -5.07 -6.62 -4.62
N LEU A 141 -6.07 -7.49 -4.43
CA LEU A 141 -5.86 -8.82 -3.87
C LEU A 141 -4.86 -9.63 -4.71
N PHE A 142 -5.05 -9.68 -6.03
CA PHE A 142 -4.15 -10.42 -6.91
C PHE A 142 -2.72 -9.85 -6.90
N LEU A 143 -2.57 -8.53 -6.96
CA LEU A 143 -1.28 -7.85 -6.87
C LEU A 143 -0.61 -8.08 -5.52
N SER A 144 -1.37 -8.03 -4.42
CA SER A 144 -0.84 -8.28 -3.08
C SER A 144 -0.23 -9.68 -2.96
N ALA A 145 -0.87 -10.70 -3.55
CA ALA A 145 -0.35 -12.05 -3.59
C ALA A 145 0.97 -12.13 -4.38
N ILE A 146 1.04 -11.48 -5.54
CA ILE A 146 2.27 -11.42 -6.35
C ILE A 146 3.40 -10.73 -5.59
N TYR A 147 3.13 -9.59 -4.95
CA TYR A 147 4.15 -8.86 -4.19
C TYR A 147 4.63 -9.62 -2.97
N TYR A 148 3.73 -10.32 -2.28
CA TYR A 148 4.09 -11.19 -1.17
C TYR A 148 4.97 -12.37 -1.63
N LEU A 149 4.61 -13.06 -2.71
CA LEU A 149 5.41 -14.14 -3.25
C LEU A 149 6.76 -13.66 -3.78
N GLY A 150 6.80 -12.50 -4.45
CA GLY A 150 8.02 -11.89 -4.96
C GLY A 150 8.98 -11.49 -3.84
N THR A 151 8.48 -10.85 -2.78
CA THR A 151 9.30 -10.52 -1.60
C THR A 151 9.83 -11.77 -0.93
N TYR A 152 8.97 -12.77 -0.68
CA TYR A 152 9.36 -14.04 -0.08
C TYR A 152 10.43 -14.76 -0.89
N TYR A 153 10.27 -14.84 -2.22
CA TYR A 153 11.23 -15.49 -3.10
C TYR A 153 12.60 -14.81 -3.07
N ILE A 154 12.63 -13.47 -3.13
CA ILE A 154 13.89 -12.71 -3.08
C ILE A 154 14.59 -12.89 -1.74
N LEU A 155 13.85 -12.82 -0.64
CA LEU A 155 14.36 -13.01 0.72
C LEU A 155 14.95 -14.42 0.91
N LYS A 156 14.27 -15.46 0.42
CA LYS A 156 14.69 -16.85 0.59
C LYS A 156 15.87 -17.27 -0.29
N ASN A 157 15.93 -16.81 -1.55
CA ASN A 157 16.87 -17.35 -2.54
C ASN A 157 18.07 -16.45 -2.86
N LYS A 158 18.02 -15.15 -2.54
CA LYS A 158 18.99 -14.17 -3.11
C LYS A 158 19.51 -13.14 -2.12
N VAL A 159 19.05 -13.10 -0.87
CA VAL A 159 19.72 -12.28 0.16
C VAL A 159 21.01 -12.99 0.55
N ASN A 160 22.07 -12.67 -0.18
CA ASN A 160 23.44 -13.05 0.16
C ASN A 160 23.74 -12.47 1.54
N LEU A 161 23.69 -13.33 2.57
CA LEU A 161 24.21 -13.06 3.91
C LEU A 161 25.71 -13.38 3.99
N GLN A 162 26.45 -13.08 2.92
CA GLN A 162 27.91 -13.10 2.88
C GLN A 162 28.42 -11.73 2.43
#